data_AF-A0A920SSQ7-F1
#
_entry.id   AF-A0A920SSQ7-F1
#
_cell.length_a   1.000
_cell.length_b   1.000
_cell.length_c   1.000
_cell.angle_alpha   90.00
_cell.angle_beta   90.00
_cell.angle_gamma   90.00
#
_symmetry.space_group_name_H-M   'P 1'
#
loop_
_entity.id
_entity.type
_entity.pdbx_description
1 polymer ?
#
loop_
_entity_poly.entity_id
_entity_poly.type
_entity_poly.pdbx_seq_one_letter_code
_entity_poly.pdbx_strand_id
1 'polypeptide(L)'
;MDFDVCVATPDLMGKVGPLGRVLGPRGLMPTPKAGTVTFDISRSVEEIKAGKIEFRVDKTGIVHAPIGKVSFSEEQLSENLGAFMDEIIRSKPSGAKGTYLKSVTVSSTMGPGVSIDTNLYGKGA
;
A
#
# COMPACT_ATOMS: atom_id res chain seq x y z
N MET A 1 -1.96 21.87 -9.78
CA MET A 1 -2.95 20.82 -9.40
C MET A 1 -2.31 20.14 -8.23
N ASP A 2 -2.76 20.52 -7.04
CA ASP A 2 -2.09 20.27 -5.77
C ASP A 2 -2.98 19.33 -4.94
N PHE A 3 -3.08 18.07 -5.39
CA PHE A 3 -3.80 17.04 -4.66
C PHE A 3 -3.09 15.69 -4.81
N ASP A 4 -3.06 14.93 -3.73
CA ASP A 4 -2.34 13.65 -3.64
C ASP A 4 -3.22 12.45 -4.01
N VAL A 5 -4.55 12.56 -3.84
CA VAL A 5 -5.49 11.46 -4.08
C VAL A 5 -6.76 11.99 -4.75
N CYS A 6 -7.24 11.26 -5.76
CA CYS A 6 -8.53 11.49 -6.41
C CYS A 6 -9.51 10.36 -6.02
N VAL A 7 -10.67 10.73 -5.50
CA VAL A 7 -11.78 9.81 -5.21
C VAL A 7 -12.93 10.16 -6.13
N ALA A 8 -13.59 9.16 -6.70
CA ALA A 8 -14.73 9.41 -7.58
C ALA A 8 -15.76 8.30 -7.50
N THR A 9 -17.01 8.63 -7.78
CA THR A 9 -18.12 7.68 -7.77
C THR A 9 -18.23 6.95 -9.11
N PRO A 10 -18.74 5.70 -9.14
CA PRO A 10 -18.80 4.88 -10.36
C PRO A 10 -19.58 5.51 -11.52
N ASP A 11 -20.61 6.30 -11.22
CA ASP A 11 -21.45 7.04 -12.18
C ASP A 11 -20.68 8.12 -12.95
N LEU A 12 -19.62 8.69 -12.35
CA LEU A 12 -18.80 9.74 -12.95
C LEU A 12 -17.59 9.18 -13.72
N MET A 13 -17.28 7.88 -13.61
CA MET A 13 -16.12 7.25 -14.27
C MET A 13 -16.11 7.44 -15.78
N GLY A 14 -17.29 7.44 -16.44
CA GLY A 14 -17.39 7.71 -17.88
C GLY A 14 -16.89 9.10 -18.29
N LYS A 15 -17.00 10.09 -17.41
CA LYS A 15 -16.48 11.45 -17.62
C LYS A 15 -15.02 11.62 -17.18
N VAL A 16 -14.54 10.77 -16.27
CA VAL A 16 -13.14 10.76 -15.80
C VAL A 16 -12.19 10.06 -16.78
N GLY A 17 -12.70 9.14 -17.62
CA GLY A 17 -11.91 8.43 -18.65
C GLY A 17 -11.07 9.36 -19.55
N PRO A 18 -11.64 10.43 -20.15
CA PRO A 18 -10.88 11.40 -20.96
C PRO A 18 -9.77 12.14 -20.19
N LEU A 19 -9.91 12.34 -18.87
CA LEU A 19 -8.90 12.95 -18.00
C LEU A 19 -7.72 12.01 -17.70
N GLY A 20 -7.82 10.73 -18.09
CA GLY A 20 -6.77 9.72 -17.93
C GLY A 20 -5.44 10.10 -18.59
N ARG A 21 -5.42 10.96 -19.62
CA ARG A 21 -4.17 11.48 -20.21
C ARG A 21 -3.36 12.34 -19.24
N VAL A 22 -4.02 13.04 -18.32
CA VAL A 22 -3.37 13.92 -17.33
C VAL A 22 -3.18 13.19 -16.00
N LEU A 23 -4.20 12.44 -15.56
CA LEU A 23 -4.19 11.74 -14.28
C LEU A 23 -3.39 10.43 -14.31
N GLY A 24 -3.31 9.77 -15.47
CA GLY A 24 -2.63 8.49 -15.65
C GLY A 24 -1.12 8.55 -15.39
N PRO A 25 -0.35 9.44 -16.05
CA PRO A 25 1.10 9.57 -15.84
C PRO A 25 1.48 9.94 -14.40
N ARG A 26 0.56 10.56 -13.66
CA ARG A 26 0.75 10.98 -12.27
C ARG A 26 0.30 9.94 -11.24
N GLY A 27 -0.30 8.82 -11.68
CA GLY A 27 -0.83 7.80 -10.78
C GLY A 27 -2.06 8.25 -9.97
N LEU A 28 -2.66 9.39 -10.31
CA LEU A 28 -3.81 9.99 -9.61
C LEU A 28 -5.16 9.51 -10.18
N MET A 29 -5.14 8.55 -11.10
CA MET A 29 -6.35 8.01 -11.69
C MET A 29 -7.10 7.17 -10.65
N PRO A 30 -8.38 7.47 -10.35
CA PRO A 30 -9.15 6.66 -9.42
C PRO A 30 -9.34 5.25 -9.99
N THR A 31 -9.11 4.22 -9.18
CA THR A 31 -9.26 2.83 -9.60
C THR A 31 -10.12 2.04 -8.60
N PRO A 32 -10.98 1.11 -9.08
CA PRO A 32 -11.74 0.25 -8.17
C PRO A 32 -10.85 -0.62 -7.28
N LYS A 33 -9.66 -1.00 -7.77
CA LYS A 33 -8.70 -1.82 -7.01
C LYS A 33 -8.09 -1.08 -5.82
N ALA A 34 -7.90 0.23 -5.96
CA ALA A 34 -7.52 1.14 -4.89
C ALA A 34 -8.66 1.39 -3.87
N GLY A 35 -9.90 1.04 -4.22
CA GLY A 35 -11.07 1.43 -3.43
C GLY A 35 -11.36 2.93 -3.47
N THR A 36 -10.69 3.68 -4.36
CA THR A 36 -10.94 5.11 -4.61
C THR A 36 -12.16 5.33 -5.52
N VAL A 37 -12.80 4.24 -5.96
CA VAL A 37 -14.07 4.25 -6.68
C VAL A 37 -15.13 3.58 -5.82
N THR A 38 -15.91 4.38 -5.10
CA THR A 38 -16.96 3.91 -4.19
C THR A 38 -18.17 4.84 -4.20
N PHE A 39 -19.31 4.34 -3.73
CA PHE A 39 -20.47 5.19 -3.39
C PHE A 39 -20.34 5.85 -2.01
N ASP A 40 -19.52 5.28 -1.12
CA ASP A 40 -19.33 5.75 0.26
C ASP A 40 -18.16 6.75 0.37
N ILE A 41 -18.35 7.95 -0.19
CA ILE A 41 -17.29 8.98 -0.28
C ILE A 41 -16.75 9.38 1.10
N SER A 42 -17.63 9.61 2.09
CA SER A 42 -17.23 10.08 3.42
C SER A 42 -16.25 9.12 4.10
N ARG A 43 -16.58 7.82 4.08
CA ARG A 43 -15.75 6.78 4.67
C ARG A 43 -14.41 6.66 3.95
N SER A 44 -14.41 6.70 2.61
CA SER A 44 -13.15 6.63 1.86
C SER A 44 -12.26 7.84 2.12
N VAL A 45 -12.81 9.04 2.28
CA VAL A 45 -12.03 10.23 2.64
C VAL A 45 -11.43 10.11 4.04
N GLU A 46 -12.16 9.56 5.01
CA GLU A 46 -11.65 9.29 6.35
C GLU A 46 -10.53 8.25 6.34
N GLU A 47 -10.70 7.14 5.62
CA GLU A 47 -9.68 6.09 5.48
C GLU A 47 -8.42 6.60 4.79
N ILE A 48 -8.55 7.42 3.74
CA ILE A 48 -7.41 8.03 3.04
C ILE A 48 -6.67 9.00 3.95
N LYS A 49 -7.41 9.83 4.71
CA LYS A 49 -6.82 10.77 5.68
C LYS A 49 -6.15 10.06 6.86
N ALA A 50 -6.66 8.89 7.25
CA ALA A 50 -6.04 8.04 8.27
C ALA A 50 -4.70 7.42 7.80
N GLY A 51 -4.29 7.67 6.56
CA GLY A 51 -2.99 7.23 6.06
C GLY A 51 -3.01 5.82 5.47
N LYS A 52 -4.13 5.41 4.85
CA LYS A 52 -4.22 4.14 4.13
C LYS A 52 -3.08 4.04 3.09
N ILE A 53 -2.20 3.05 3.28
CA ILE A 53 -1.10 2.78 2.36
C ILE A 53 -1.56 1.76 1.33
N GLU A 54 -1.45 2.11 0.06
CA GLU A 54 -1.60 1.16 -1.03
C GLU A 54 -0.24 0.55 -1.38
N PHE A 55 -0.17 -0.77 -1.29
CA PHE A 55 1.00 -1.53 -1.74
C PHE A 55 0.65 -2.30 -3.02
N ARG A 56 1.60 -2.34 -3.96
CA ARG A 56 1.48 -3.08 -5.21
C ARG A 56 2.67 -4.02 -5.36
N VAL A 57 2.40 -5.21 -5.84
CA VAL A 57 3.43 -6.18 -6.23
C VAL A 57 4.04 -5.74 -7.56
N ASP A 58 5.36 -5.66 -7.61
CA ASP A 58 6.08 -5.42 -8.86
C ASP A 58 6.14 -6.68 -9.75
N LYS A 59 6.69 -6.55 -10.97
CA LYS A 59 6.80 -7.69 -11.89
C LYS A 59 7.73 -8.80 -11.38
N THR A 60 8.62 -8.47 -10.45
CA THR A 60 9.56 -9.39 -9.81
C THR A 60 8.99 -10.06 -8.56
N GLY A 61 7.75 -9.75 -8.18
CA GLY A 61 7.09 -10.33 -7.01
C GLY A 61 7.47 -9.68 -5.67
N ILE A 62 8.07 -8.49 -5.70
CA ILE A 62 8.46 -7.73 -4.52
C ILE A 62 7.37 -6.70 -4.21
N VAL A 63 7.07 -6.54 -2.92
CA VAL A 63 6.15 -5.52 -2.41
C VAL A 63 6.98 -4.39 -1.82
N HIS A 64 6.74 -3.17 -2.30
CA HIS A 64 7.35 -1.96 -1.77
C HIS A 64 6.28 -1.13 -1.06
N ALA A 65 6.52 -0.78 0.19
CA ALA A 65 5.59 0.06 0.96
C ALA A 65 6.37 0.99 1.92
N PRO A 66 6.00 2.27 2.00
CA PRO A 66 6.57 3.19 2.98
C PRO A 66 5.94 2.94 4.36
N ILE A 67 6.75 2.54 5.35
CA ILE A 67 6.29 2.27 6.73
C ILE A 67 6.23 3.53 7.63
N GLY A 68 6.87 4.63 7.21
CA GLY A 68 6.94 5.85 8.00
C GLY A 68 8.03 6.82 7.54
N LYS A 69 8.28 7.84 8.37
CA LYS A 69 9.37 8.82 8.20
C LYS A 69 10.31 8.74 9.40
N VAL A 70 11.53 9.28 9.24
CA VAL A 70 12.54 9.39 10.31
C VAL A 70 12.03 10.19 11.51
N SER A 71 11.04 11.06 11.30
CA SER A 71 10.43 11.86 12.37
C SER A 71 9.49 11.07 13.30
N PHE A 72 9.23 9.78 13.04
CA PHE A 72 8.37 8.95 13.88
C PHE A 72 9.19 8.32 15.00
N SER A 73 8.55 7.96 16.12
CA SER A 73 9.23 7.26 17.21
C SER A 73 9.53 5.80 16.83
N GLU A 74 10.47 5.17 17.53
CA GLU A 74 10.81 3.76 17.28
C GLU A 74 9.60 2.84 17.50
N GLU A 75 8.76 3.12 18.50
CA GLU A 75 7.56 2.34 18.79
C GLU A 75 6.56 2.41 17.65
N GLN A 76 6.32 3.61 17.10
CA GLN A 76 5.42 3.81 15.97
C GLN A 76 5.91 3.09 14.71
N LEU A 77 7.21 3.10 14.46
CA LEU A 77 7.80 2.40 13.31
C LEU A 77 7.69 0.88 13.46
N SER A 78 7.88 0.37 14.68
CA SER A 78 7.73 -1.06 15.00
C SER A 78 6.27 -1.52 14.84
N GLU A 79 5.32 -0.74 15.35
CA GLU A 79 3.88 -1.01 15.25
C GLU A 79 3.40 -1.00 13.78
N ASN A 80 3.82 0.01 13.01
CA ASN A 80 3.49 0.09 11.58
C ASN A 80 4.04 -1.10 10.79
N LEU A 81 5.27 -1.53 11.09
CA LEU A 81 5.89 -2.68 10.44
C LEU A 81 5.17 -3.98 10.81
N GLY A 82 4.78 -4.16 12.07
CA GLY A 82 3.99 -5.30 12.52
C GLY A 82 2.64 -5.38 11.82
N ALA A 83 1.87 -4.29 11.83
CA ALA A 83 0.57 -4.21 11.16
C ALA A 83 0.67 -4.49 9.65
N PHE A 84 1.73 -4.01 9.01
CA PHE A 84 1.97 -4.27 7.58
C PHE A 84 2.28 -5.75 7.30
N MET A 85 3.09 -6.38 8.15
CA MET A 85 3.42 -7.81 8.01
C MET A 85 2.20 -8.70 8.21
N ASP A 86 1.37 -8.40 9.21
CA ASP A 86 0.15 -9.14 9.49
C ASP A 86 -0.83 -9.08 8.31
N GLU A 87 -0.99 -7.90 7.70
CA GLU A 87 -1.86 -7.73 6.53
C GLU A 87 -1.29 -8.44 5.29
N ILE A 88 0.03 -8.51 5.12
CA ILE A 88 0.67 -9.31 4.05
C ILE A 88 0.36 -10.80 4.24
N ILE A 89 0.50 -11.33 5.46
CA ILE A 89 0.23 -12.74 5.75
C ILE A 89 -1.24 -13.06 5.50
N ARG A 90 -2.14 -12.16 5.91
CA ARG A 90 -3.57 -12.29 5.64
C ARG A 90 -3.90 -12.24 4.14
N SER A 91 -3.15 -11.45 3.39
CA SER A 91 -3.28 -11.32 1.93
C SER A 91 -2.66 -12.49 1.16
N LYS A 92 -2.16 -13.52 1.84
CA LYS A 92 -1.60 -14.72 1.20
C LYS A 92 -2.66 -15.43 0.34
N PRO A 93 -2.45 -15.56 -0.98
CA PRO A 93 -3.37 -16.27 -1.84
C PRO A 93 -3.33 -17.78 -1.55
N SER A 94 -4.47 -18.45 -1.62
CA SER A 94 -4.63 -19.89 -1.34
C SER A 94 -3.76 -20.81 -2.21
N GLY A 95 -3.33 -20.33 -3.38
CA GLY A 95 -2.41 -21.05 -4.28
C GLY A 95 -0.92 -20.93 -3.94
N ALA A 96 -0.53 -20.10 -2.96
CA ALA A 96 0.86 -19.91 -2.60
C ALA A 96 1.42 -21.13 -1.83
N LYS A 97 2.31 -21.89 -2.48
CA LYS A 97 3.02 -23.03 -1.90
C LYS A 97 4.42 -22.64 -1.42
N GLY A 98 4.86 -23.20 -0.29
CA GLY A 98 6.18 -22.94 0.29
C GLY A 98 6.25 -21.69 1.18
N THR A 99 7.48 -21.23 1.43
CA THR A 99 7.75 -20.06 2.27
C THR A 99 7.28 -18.79 1.58
N TYR A 100 6.25 -18.15 2.14
CA TYR A 100 5.61 -16.96 1.54
C TYR A 100 6.51 -15.71 1.61
N LEU A 101 7.22 -15.52 2.73
CA LEU A 101 8.17 -14.43 2.95
C LEU A 101 9.60 -14.95 2.80
N LYS A 102 10.29 -14.58 1.72
CA LYS A 102 11.69 -15.01 1.49
C LYS A 102 12.69 -14.17 2.26
N SER A 103 12.55 -12.86 2.19
CA SER A 103 13.43 -11.89 2.83
C SER A 103 12.67 -10.59 3.02
N VAL A 104 12.95 -9.89 4.11
CA VAL A 104 12.44 -8.54 4.35
C VAL A 104 13.63 -7.63 4.60
N THR A 105 13.67 -6.51 3.88
CA THR A 105 14.72 -5.52 4.00
C THR A 105 14.09 -4.17 4.27
N VAL A 106 14.58 -3.48 5.31
CA VAL A 106 14.18 -2.11 5.62
C VAL A 106 15.32 -1.20 5.18
N SER A 107 15.01 -0.19 4.37
CA SER A 107 15.96 0.81 3.92
C SER A 107 15.37 2.21 4.04
N SER A 108 16.21 3.19 4.34
CA SER A 108 15.84 4.60 4.16
C SER A 108 15.99 4.99 2.68
N THR A 109 15.42 6.13 2.28
CA THR A 109 15.37 6.58 0.87
C THR A 109 16.74 6.61 0.19
N MET A 110 17.81 6.93 0.93
CA MET A 110 19.17 7.05 0.41
C MET A 110 20.19 6.25 1.24
N GLY A 111 19.74 5.32 2.08
CA GLY A 111 20.60 4.57 2.99
C GLY A 111 20.77 3.10 2.60
N PRO A 112 21.75 2.41 3.21
CA PRO A 112 21.90 0.97 3.04
C PRO A 112 20.66 0.25 3.60
N GLY A 113 20.29 -0.86 2.95
CA GLY A 113 19.22 -1.73 3.42
C GLY A 113 19.71 -2.68 4.51
N VAL A 114 18.94 -2.80 5.58
CA VAL A 114 19.17 -3.76 6.67
C VAL A 114 18.15 -4.89 6.52
N SER A 115 18.65 -6.12 6.38
CA SER A 115 17.79 -7.30 6.36
C SER A 115 17.29 -7.58 7.76
N ILE A 116 15.99 -7.83 7.90
CA ILE A 116 15.35 -8.24 9.16
C ILE A 116 14.87 -9.68 9.07
N ASP A 117 14.86 -10.35 10.22
CA ASP A 117 14.44 -11.74 10.31
C ASP A 117 12.94 -11.89 10.05
N THR A 118 12.61 -12.69 9.04
CA THR A 118 11.23 -12.99 8.64
C THR A 118 10.55 -14.02 9.54
N ASN A 119 11.32 -14.74 10.35
CA ASN A 119 10.83 -15.79 11.26
C ASN A 119 9.95 -15.26 12.41
N LEU A 120 10.05 -13.97 12.74
CA LEU A 120 9.19 -13.34 13.76
C LEU A 120 7.71 -13.34 13.33
N TYR A 121 7.44 -13.20 12.03
CA TYR A 121 6.08 -13.14 11.46
C TYR A 121 5.65 -14.46 10.81
N GLY A 122 6.59 -15.39 10.60
CA GLY A 122 6.33 -16.71 10.00
C GLY A 122 5.74 -17.76 10.95
N LYS A 123 5.53 -17.46 12.24
CA LYS A 123 4.90 -18.38 13.20
C LYS A 123 3.38 -18.34 13.08
N GLY A 124 2.89 -18.84 11.96
CA GLY A 124 1.48 -18.96 11.62
C GLY A 124 1.28 -19.97 10.50
N ALA A 125 1.93 -21.13 10.63
CA ALA A 125 1.63 -22.36 9.91
C ALA A 125 1.50 -23.47 10.95
#